data_AF-A0A389M4C7-F1
#
_entry.id   AF-A0A389M4C7-F1
#
_cell.length_a   1.000
_cell.length_b   1.000
_cell.length_c   1.000
_cell.angle_alpha   90.00
_cell.angle_beta   90.00
_cell.angle_gamma   90.00
#
_symmetry.space_group_name_H-M   'P 1'
#
loop_
_entity.id
_entity.type
_entity.pdbx_description
1 polymer ?
#
loop_
_entity_poly.entity_id
_entity_poly.type
_entity_poly.pdbx_seq_one_letter_code
_entity_poly.pdbx_strand_id
1 'polypeptide(L)'
;MEQTQMADAIVTLGKAIGAGIAILAGIGTGVGQGISAGKIAEAIARNPEAENRIMNRAYITYGISESPAIYGFVVAMLIIFYL
;
A
#
# COMPACT_ATOMS: atom_id res chain seq x y z
N MET A 1 -37.71 3.30 -14.51
CA MET A 1 -37.00 4.24 -13.63
C MET A 1 -36.59 3.57 -12.32
N GLU A 2 -37.50 2.86 -11.64
CA GLU A 2 -37.20 2.16 -10.37
C GLU A 2 -36.16 1.01 -10.50
N GLN A 3 -36.24 0.19 -11.56
CA GLN A 3 -35.29 -0.90 -11.81
C GLN A 3 -33.86 -0.40 -12.11
N THR A 4 -33.72 0.78 -12.71
CA THR A 4 -32.43 1.40 -13.03
C THR A 4 -31.75 1.93 -11.75
N GLN A 5 -32.48 2.55 -10.84
CA GLN A 5 -31.93 3.02 -9.56
C GLN A 5 -31.42 1.87 -8.68
N MET A 6 -32.11 0.72 -8.67
CA MET A 6 -31.65 -0.46 -7.94
C MET A 6 -30.34 -1.01 -8.50
N ALA A 7 -30.21 -1.06 -9.83
CA ALA A 7 -28.98 -1.51 -10.49
C ALA A 7 -27.80 -0.59 -10.15
N ASP A 8 -27.99 0.74 -10.19
CA ASP A 8 -26.96 1.72 -9.87
C ASP A 8 -26.50 1.62 -8.40
N ALA A 9 -27.43 1.35 -7.48
CA ALA A 9 -27.12 1.15 -6.06
C ALA A 9 -26.24 -0.10 -5.84
N ILE A 10 -26.57 -1.21 -6.51
CA ILE A 10 -25.79 -2.45 -6.43
C ILE A 10 -24.38 -2.25 -6.98
N VAL A 11 -24.25 -1.56 -8.13
CA VAL A 11 -22.95 -1.24 -8.74
C VAL A 11 -22.12 -0.37 -7.79
N THR A 12 -22.73 0.67 -7.20
CA THR A 12 -22.03 1.57 -6.26
C THR A 12 -21.53 0.81 -5.03
N LEU A 13 -22.35 -0.07 -4.46
CA LEU A 13 -21.97 -0.91 -3.33
C LEU A 13 -20.79 -1.84 -3.70
N GLY A 14 -20.86 -2.47 -4.87
CA GLY A 14 -19.79 -3.33 -5.38
C GLY A 14 -18.46 -2.57 -5.55
N LYS A 15 -18.51 -1.35 -6.09
CA LYS A 15 -17.34 -0.47 -6.22
C LYS A 15 -16.75 -0.10 -4.86
N ALA A 16 -17.57 0.29 -3.90
CA ALA A 16 -17.11 0.65 -2.56
C ALA A 16 -16.40 -0.51 -1.85
N ILE A 17 -16.96 -1.72 -1.92
CA ILE A 17 -16.37 -2.93 -1.33
C ILE A 17 -15.07 -3.29 -2.06
N GLY A 18 -15.08 -3.32 -3.39
CA GLY A 18 -13.92 -3.66 -4.20
C GLY A 18 -12.74 -2.71 -3.97
N ALA A 19 -13.01 -1.40 -3.91
CA ALA A 19 -12.00 -0.40 -3.62
C ALA A 19 -11.42 -0.55 -2.20
N GLY A 20 -12.27 -0.82 -1.20
CA GLY A 20 -11.83 -1.08 0.18
C GLY A 20 -10.91 -2.30 0.27
N ILE A 21 -11.25 -3.39 -0.43
CA ILE A 21 -10.41 -4.60 -0.47
C ILE A 21 -9.08 -4.33 -1.19
N ALA A 22 -9.07 -3.57 -2.28
CA ALA A 22 -7.85 -3.26 -3.03
C ALA A 22 -6.79 -2.54 -2.16
N ILE A 23 -7.21 -1.64 -1.27
CA ILE A 23 -6.29 -0.94 -0.35
C ILE A 23 -5.63 -1.88 0.67
N LEU A 24 -6.22 -3.04 0.97
CA LEU A 24 -5.61 -4.03 1.89
C LEU A 24 -4.27 -4.56 1.39
N ALA A 25 -3.95 -4.42 0.09
CA ALA A 25 -2.61 -4.72 -0.44
C ALA A 25 -1.49 -3.96 0.29
N GLY A 26 -1.79 -2.79 0.87
CA GLY A 26 -0.83 -2.00 1.65
C GLY A 26 -0.45 -2.59 3.01
N ILE A 27 -1.21 -3.56 3.55
CA ILE A 27 -0.93 -4.14 4.87
C ILE A 27 0.44 -4.84 4.87
N GLY A 28 0.73 -5.64 3.83
CA GLY A 28 1.99 -6.36 3.72
C GLY A 28 3.19 -5.41 3.66
N THR A 29 3.06 -4.34 2.89
CA THR A 29 4.05 -3.27 2.79
C THR A 29 4.25 -2.56 4.13
N GLY A 30 3.19 -2.10 4.78
CA GLY A 30 3.27 -1.37 6.05
C GLY A 30 3.89 -2.21 7.18
N VAL A 31 3.47 -3.46 7.33
CA VAL A 31 4.03 -4.37 8.33
C VAL A 31 5.50 -4.71 8.01
N GLY A 32 5.79 -5.04 6.75
CA GLY A 32 7.14 -5.39 6.32
C GLY A 32 8.15 -4.26 6.52
N GLN A 33 7.78 -3.04 6.14
CA GLN A 33 8.61 -1.86 6.33
C GLN A 33 8.75 -1.47 7.80
N GLY A 34 7.69 -1.59 8.62
CA GLY A 34 7.78 -1.35 10.06
C GLY A 34 8.80 -2.26 10.74
N ILE A 35 8.77 -3.56 10.41
CA ILE A 35 9.75 -4.54 10.91
C ILE A 35 11.16 -4.21 10.40
N SER A 36 11.29 -3.91 9.11
CA SER A 36 12.59 -3.56 8.52
C SER A 36 13.17 -2.28 9.15
N ALA A 37 12.34 -1.30 9.48
CA ALA A 37 12.77 -0.02 10.05
C ALA A 37 13.35 -0.23 11.46
N GLY A 38 12.72 -1.09 12.27
CA GLY A 38 13.27 -1.50 13.56
C GLY A 38 14.65 -2.15 13.43
N LYS A 39 14.82 -3.05 12.46
CA LYS A 39 16.13 -3.69 12.19
C LYS A 39 17.19 -2.71 11.70
N ILE A 40 16.81 -1.73 10.89
CA ILE A 40 17.71 -0.67 10.44
C ILE A 40 18.17 0.18 11.63
N ALA A 41 17.24 0.58 12.51
CA ALA A 41 17.58 1.34 13.71
C ALA A 41 18.55 0.58 14.62
N GLU A 42 18.32 -0.72 14.84
CA GLU A 42 19.26 -1.56 15.59
C GLU A 42 20.63 -1.70 14.91
N ALA A 43 20.67 -1.78 13.58
CA ALA A 43 21.92 -1.89 12.83
C ALA A 43 22.74 -0.59 12.90
N ILE A 44 22.08 0.56 12.82
CA ILE A 44 22.68 1.89 12.97
C ILE A 44 23.18 2.08 14.40
N ALA A 45 22.39 1.72 15.41
CA ALA A 45 22.80 1.83 16.82
C ALA A 45 24.07 1.02 17.13
N ARG A 46 24.26 -0.13 16.48
CA ARG A 46 25.47 -0.96 16.61
C ARG A 46 26.65 -0.44 15.78
N ASN A 47 26.40 0.26 14.68
CA ASN A 47 27.41 0.70 13.72
C ASN A 47 27.08 2.12 13.19
N PRO A 48 27.21 3.18 14.01
CA PRO A 48 26.80 4.53 13.63
C PRO A 48 27.57 5.06 12.42
N GLU A 49 28.85 4.69 12.27
CA GLU A 49 29.68 5.08 11.13
C GLU A 49 29.17 4.54 9.78
N ALA A 50 28.33 3.49 9.80
CA ALA A 50 27.78 2.87 8.60
C ALA A 50 26.38 3.40 8.22
N GLU A 51 25.83 4.37 8.95
CA GLU A 51 24.45 4.86 8.79
C GLU A 51 24.11 5.20 7.34
N ASN A 52 24.91 6.05 6.69
CA ASN A 52 24.68 6.46 5.30
C ASN A 52 24.61 5.27 4.34
N ARG A 53 25.46 4.25 4.56
CA ARG A 53 25.48 3.05 3.72
C ARG A 53 24.27 2.16 3.97
N ILE A 54 23.82 2.07 5.22
CA ILE A 54 22.61 1.31 5.60
C ILE A 54 21.38 1.98 5.00
N MET A 55 21.22 3.29 5.19
CA MET A 55 20.07 4.04 4.69
C MET A 55 19.99 4.05 3.16
N ASN A 56 21.11 4.19 2.44
CA ASN A 56 21.11 4.10 0.98
C ASN A 56 20.60 2.74 0.46
N ARG A 57 20.94 1.64 1.14
CA ARG A 57 20.42 0.31 0.78
C ARG A 57 18.95 0.14 1.18
N ALA A 58 18.56 0.72 2.31
CA ALA A 58 17.18 0.72 2.78
C ALA A 58 16.24 1.40 1.79
N TYR A 59 16.58 2.60 1.31
CA TYR A 59 15.71 3.34 0.38
C TYR A 59 15.47 2.61 -0.94
N ILE A 60 16.49 1.94 -1.50
CA ILE A 60 16.32 1.12 -2.71
C ILE A 60 15.31 -0.01 -2.45
N THR A 61 15.47 -0.69 -1.32
CA THR A 61 14.59 -1.81 -0.95
C THR A 61 13.17 -1.33 -0.63
N TYR A 62 13.04 -0.18 0.04
CA TYR A 62 11.74 0.39 0.41
C TYR A 62 10.98 0.88 -0.80
N GLY A 63 11.64 1.51 -1.76
CA GLY A 63 11.01 1.91 -3.02
C GLY A 63 10.39 0.73 -3.78
N ILE A 64 11.08 -0.42 -3.79
CA ILE A 64 10.54 -1.65 -4.39
C ILE A 64 9.39 -2.22 -3.55
N SER A 65 9.58 -2.27 -2.21
CA SER A 65 8.60 -2.82 -1.27
C SER A 65 7.31 -2.00 -1.19
N GLU A 66 7.32 -0.74 -1.64
CA GLU A 66 6.14 0.13 -1.66
C GLU A 66 5.20 -0.14 -2.83
N SER A 67 5.70 -0.82 -3.87
CA SER A 67 4.92 -1.11 -5.07
C SER A 67 3.58 -1.82 -4.83
N PRO A 68 3.42 -2.79 -3.91
CA PRO A 68 2.12 -3.42 -3.66
C PRO A 68 1.08 -2.45 -3.10
N ALA A 69 1.48 -1.54 -2.20
CA ALA A 69 0.59 -0.51 -1.66
C ALA A 69 0.15 0.47 -2.75
N ILE A 70 1.09 0.91 -3.60
CA ILE A 70 0.80 1.82 -4.71
C ILE A 70 -0.14 1.15 -5.72
N TYR A 71 0.10 -0.11 -6.08
CA TYR A 71 -0.78 -0.83 -7.00
C TYR A 71 -2.19 -1.04 -6.41
N GLY A 72 -2.30 -1.37 -5.13
CA GLY A 72 -3.60 -1.44 -4.44
C GLY A 72 -4.36 -0.12 -4.47
N PHE A 73 -3.65 1.00 -4.23
CA PHE A 73 -4.22 2.34 -4.32
C PHE A 73 -4.67 2.71 -5.73
N VAL A 74 -3.84 2.45 -6.75
CA VAL A 74 -4.19 2.69 -8.16
C VAL A 74 -5.42 1.88 -8.57
N VAL A 75 -5.49 0.60 -8.20
CA VAL A 75 -6.67 -0.25 -8.47
C VAL A 75 -7.92 0.27 -7.77
N ALA A 76 -7.82 0.71 -6.50
CA ALA A 76 -8.94 1.31 -5.80
C ALA A 76 -9.45 2.59 -6.49
N MET A 77 -8.54 3.45 -6.97
CA MET A 77 -8.92 4.63 -7.76
C MET A 77 -9.62 4.25 -9.07
N LEU A 78 -9.12 3.23 -9.78
CA LEU A 78 -9.75 2.75 -11.01
C LEU A 78 -11.16 2.23 -10.74
N ILE A 79 -11.39 1.51 -9.63
CA ILE A 79 -12.71 0.99 -9.24
C ILE A 79 -13.70 2.12 -8.92
N ILE A 80 -13.26 3.22 -8.32
CA ILE A 80 -14.16 4.32 -7.94
C ILE A 80 -14.43 5.28 -9.10
N PHE A 81 -13.40 5.61 -9.88
CA PHE A 81 -13.47 6.72 -10.84
C PHE A 81 -13.61 6.30 -12.30
N TYR A 82 -13.33 5.04 -12.64
CA TYR A 82 -13.22 4.62 -14.04
C TYR A 82 -14.05 3.39 -14.39
N LEU A 83 -13.92 2.30 -13.62
CA LEU A 83 -14.76 1.11 -13.68
C LEU A 83 -16.07 1.41 -12.98
#